data_AF-A0A0G4GIY7-F1
#
_entry.id   AF-A0A0G4GIY7-F1
#
_cell.length_a   1.000
_cell.length_b   1.000
_cell.length_c   1.000
_cell.angle_alpha   90.00
_cell.angle_beta   90.00
_cell.angle_gamma   90.00
#
_symmetry.space_group_name_H-M   'P 1'
#
loop_
_entity.id
_entity.type
_entity.pdbx_description
1 polymer ?
#
loop_
_entity_poly.entity_id
_entity_poly.type
_entity_poly.pdbx_seq_one_letter_code
_entity_poly.pdbx_strand_id
1 'polypeptide(L)'
;MSKEFSKKVKEHIEEVVSRYIHIDMDFLLEASVGEVIRSFRPVSAETIQKTISDFVNGSSDGEDFCLCLKVGTDVNGLVGGQMALIKAVLANTSREAAEMILRDGADLEVRAGNVSSSIKGGEGRVVARDMALMVACHQLQLGLVDSEFLVAVGAPELDCGLKGYRVGKQALQIACVTTERDLDTPEDQDPED
;
A
#
# COMPACT_ATOMS: atom_id res chain seq x y z
N MET A 1 4.75 -43.08 12.86
CA MET A 1 4.65 -42.70 14.28
C MET A 1 5.44 -41.43 14.66
N SER A 2 6.31 -40.85 13.83
CA SER A 2 7.17 -39.73 14.26
C SER A 2 6.56 -38.32 14.16
N LYS A 3 5.70 -38.04 13.17
CA LYS A 3 5.19 -36.67 12.92
C LYS A 3 4.24 -36.17 14.02
N GLU A 4 3.40 -37.05 14.53
CA GLU A 4 2.38 -36.69 15.53
C GLU A 4 2.99 -36.44 16.92
N PHE A 5 4.00 -37.23 17.28
CA PHE A 5 4.81 -36.99 18.48
C PHE A 5 5.60 -35.69 18.36
N SER A 6 6.25 -35.45 17.21
CA SER A 6 6.99 -34.20 16.97
C SER A 6 6.09 -32.97 17.04
N LYS A 7 4.85 -33.04 16.54
CA LYS A 7 3.87 -31.96 16.65
C LYS A 7 3.52 -31.67 18.11
N LYS A 8 3.19 -32.71 18.90
CA LYS A 8 2.86 -32.57 20.33
C LYS A 8 4.01 -31.98 21.15
N VAL A 9 5.25 -32.42 20.88
CA VAL A 9 6.44 -31.87 21.56
C VAL A 9 6.65 -30.41 21.21
N LYS A 10 6.44 -30.02 19.95
CA LYS A 10 6.57 -28.62 19.51
C LYS A 10 5.53 -27.72 20.18
N GLU A 11 4.28 -28.15 20.24
CA GLU A 11 3.20 -27.43 20.93
C GLU A 11 3.51 -27.21 22.43
N HIS A 12 4.00 -28.24 23.13
CA HIS A 12 4.36 -28.11 24.56
C HIS A 12 5.58 -27.22 24.79
N ILE A 13 6.59 -27.29 23.91
CA ILE A 13 7.77 -26.43 24.02
C ILE A 13 7.39 -24.97 23.74
N GLU A 14 6.55 -24.71 22.74
CA GLU A 14 6.04 -23.37 22.44
C GLU A 14 5.26 -22.78 23.61
N GLU A 15 4.43 -23.59 24.28
CA GLU A 15 3.70 -23.18 25.48
C GLU A 15 4.63 -22.87 26.65
N VAL A 16 5.68 -23.66 26.87
CA VAL A 16 6.65 -23.40 27.96
C VAL A 16 7.51 -22.19 27.63
N VAL A 17 8.04 -22.10 26.40
CA VAL A 17 8.91 -20.99 25.98
C VAL A 17 8.16 -19.66 26.02
N SER A 18 6.90 -19.60 25.56
CA SER A 18 6.11 -18.36 25.59
C SER A 18 5.82 -17.84 27.01
N ARG A 19 5.81 -18.72 28.02
CA ARG A 19 5.64 -18.31 29.43
C ARG A 19 6.88 -17.69 30.05
N TYR A 20 8.07 -18.05 29.59
CA TYR A 20 9.34 -17.65 30.23
C TYR A 20 10.19 -16.70 29.38
N ILE A 21 9.98 -16.68 28.06
CA ILE A 21 10.74 -15.85 27.14
C ILE A 21 9.77 -14.91 26.44
N HIS A 22 9.59 -13.74 27.04
CA HIS A 22 9.04 -12.59 26.33
C HIS A 22 10.18 -11.96 25.52
N ILE A 23 10.28 -12.31 24.23
CA ILE A 23 11.22 -11.63 23.34
C ILE A 23 10.57 -10.30 22.97
N ASP A 24 11.04 -9.23 23.61
CA ASP A 24 10.72 -7.89 23.15
C ASP A 24 11.42 -7.63 21.81
N MET A 25 10.65 -7.81 20.74
CA MET A 25 11.12 -7.57 19.38
C MET A 25 11.14 -6.08 19.04
N ASP A 26 10.47 -5.21 19.82
CA ASP A 26 10.42 -3.79 19.51
C ASP A 26 11.83 -3.17 19.62
N PHE A 27 12.62 -3.58 20.61
CA PHE A 27 14.03 -3.17 20.71
C PHE A 27 14.87 -3.60 19.48
N LEU A 28 14.65 -4.82 18.96
CA LEU A 28 15.37 -5.31 17.79
C LEU A 28 14.94 -4.62 16.49
N LEU A 29 13.66 -4.26 16.41
CA LEU A 29 13.07 -3.56 15.26
C LEU A 29 13.44 -2.06 15.23
N GLU A 30 13.63 -1.46 16.40
CA GLU A 30 14.08 -0.07 16.57
C GLU A 30 15.61 0.04 16.44
N ALA A 31 16.34 -1.01 16.81
CA ALA A 31 17.75 -1.15 16.47
C ALA A 31 17.96 -1.35 14.96
N SER A 32 19.18 -1.09 14.47
CA SER A 32 19.58 -1.30 13.07
C SER A 32 19.40 -2.75 12.56
N VAL A 33 19.15 -3.70 13.46
CA VAL A 33 18.83 -5.10 13.14
C VAL A 33 17.48 -5.20 12.43
N GLY A 34 16.52 -4.31 12.74
CA GLY A 34 15.21 -4.27 12.10
C GLY A 34 15.30 -4.03 10.59
N GLU A 35 16.18 -3.13 10.15
CA GLU A 35 16.42 -2.87 8.73
C GLU A 35 16.99 -4.11 8.01
N VAL A 36 17.93 -4.81 8.66
CA VAL A 36 18.50 -6.05 8.13
C VAL A 36 17.43 -7.12 8.01
N ILE A 37 16.58 -7.29 9.03
CA ILE A 37 15.46 -8.24 8.98
C ILE A 37 14.51 -7.87 7.84
N ARG A 38 14.11 -6.60 7.73
CA ARG A 38 13.21 -6.13 6.66
C ARG A 38 13.79 -6.33 5.26
N SER A 39 15.10 -6.21 5.11
CA SER A 39 15.80 -6.40 3.82
C SER A 39 15.64 -7.81 3.24
N PHE A 40 15.41 -8.82 4.09
CA PHE A 40 15.18 -10.19 3.62
C PHE A 40 13.81 -10.36 2.94
N ARG A 41 12.87 -9.44 3.18
CA ARG A 41 11.49 -9.48 2.66
C ARG A 41 10.87 -10.88 2.73
N PRO A 42 10.83 -11.52 3.92
CA PRO A 42 10.34 -12.89 4.05
C PRO A 42 8.85 -13.06 3.71
N VAL A 43 8.07 -11.97 3.78
CA VAL A 43 6.64 -11.98 3.46
C VAL A 43 6.43 -11.63 1.99
N SER A 44 5.62 -12.43 1.29
CA SER A 44 5.31 -12.22 -0.12
C SER A 44 4.32 -11.07 -0.32
N ALA A 45 4.33 -10.50 -1.53
CA ALA A 45 3.38 -9.49 -1.96
C ALA A 45 1.92 -9.95 -1.85
N GLU A 46 1.65 -11.24 -2.08
CA GLU A 46 0.31 -11.83 -1.97
C GLU A 46 -0.21 -11.77 -0.53
N THR A 47 0.64 -12.11 0.44
CA THR A 47 0.27 -12.12 1.87
C THR A 47 -0.04 -10.71 2.36
N ILE A 48 0.84 -9.73 2.11
CA ILE A 48 0.58 -8.34 2.54
C ILE A 48 -0.64 -7.73 1.85
N GLN A 49 -0.85 -8.00 0.56
CA GLN A 49 -2.03 -7.49 -0.12
C GLN A 49 -3.33 -8.12 0.35
N LYS A 50 -3.28 -9.35 0.88
CA LYS A 50 -4.41 -9.99 1.55
C LYS A 50 -4.68 -9.32 2.89
N THR A 51 -3.67 -9.13 3.74
CA THR A 51 -3.85 -8.48 5.05
C THR A 51 -4.32 -7.03 4.92
N ILE A 52 -3.87 -6.31 3.88
CA ILE A 52 -4.39 -4.97 3.54
C ILE A 52 -5.87 -5.05 3.18
N SER A 53 -6.29 -6.02 2.36
CA SER A 53 -7.71 -6.21 2.06
C SER A 53 -8.53 -6.50 3.30
N ASP A 54 -8.03 -7.35 4.19
CA ASP A 54 -8.72 -7.69 5.43
C ASP A 54 -8.84 -6.48 6.35
N PHE A 55 -7.77 -5.67 6.47
CA PHE A 55 -7.76 -4.41 7.23
C PHE A 55 -8.73 -3.37 6.66
N VAL A 56 -8.65 -3.11 5.35
CA VAL A 56 -9.52 -2.15 4.64
C VAL A 56 -11.01 -2.52 4.76
N ASN A 57 -11.31 -3.83 4.67
CA ASN A 57 -12.68 -4.32 4.78
C ASN A 57 -13.17 -4.39 6.25
N GLY A 58 -12.35 -3.98 7.22
CA GLY A 58 -12.66 -4.09 8.66
C GLY A 58 -12.77 -5.53 9.16
N SER A 59 -12.22 -6.49 8.43
CA SER A 59 -12.17 -7.91 8.82
C SER A 59 -10.99 -8.22 9.76
N SER A 60 -10.05 -7.29 9.90
CA SER A 60 -9.00 -7.29 10.92
C SER A 60 -8.80 -5.90 11.51
N ASP A 61 -8.21 -5.85 12.70
CA ASP A 61 -7.78 -4.63 13.40
C ASP A 61 -6.44 -4.08 12.88
N GLY A 62 -5.81 -4.77 11.92
CA GLY A 62 -4.54 -4.38 11.33
C GLY A 62 -3.31 -4.94 12.04
N GLU A 63 -3.45 -5.80 13.06
CA GLU A 63 -2.30 -6.45 13.72
C GLU A 63 -1.47 -7.29 12.73
N ASP A 64 -2.13 -8.12 11.92
CA ASP A 64 -1.46 -8.93 10.89
C ASP A 64 -0.76 -8.06 9.83
N PHE A 65 -1.38 -6.94 9.47
CA PHE A 65 -0.81 -5.98 8.52
C PHE A 65 0.42 -5.28 9.11
N CYS A 66 0.35 -4.80 10.35
CA CYS A 66 1.48 -4.24 11.09
C CYS A 66 2.63 -5.25 11.21
N LEU A 67 2.31 -6.50 11.55
CA LEU A 67 3.30 -7.56 11.70
C LEU A 67 4.03 -7.82 10.38
N CYS A 68 3.30 -7.90 9.27
CA CYS A 68 3.89 -8.11 7.94
C CYS A 68 4.89 -7.01 7.55
N LEU A 69 4.58 -5.75 7.87
CA LEU A 69 5.52 -4.63 7.65
C LEU A 69 6.73 -4.74 8.59
N LYS A 70 6.51 -4.99 9.89
CA LYS A 70 7.60 -5.13 10.89
C LYS A 70 8.62 -6.21 10.51
N VAL A 71 8.17 -7.37 10.03
CA VAL A 71 9.07 -8.48 9.64
C VAL A 71 9.71 -8.30 8.26
N GLY A 72 9.23 -7.33 7.47
CA GLY A 72 9.65 -7.11 6.10
C GLY A 72 8.79 -7.84 5.09
N THR A 73 8.26 -7.07 4.14
CA THR A 73 7.41 -7.60 3.07
C THR A 73 7.78 -7.00 1.72
N ASP A 74 7.39 -7.68 0.66
CA ASP A 74 7.47 -7.12 -0.68
C ASP A 74 6.27 -6.19 -0.97
N VAL A 75 6.34 -4.96 -0.46
CA VAL A 75 5.32 -3.91 -0.70
C VAL A 75 5.20 -3.49 -2.18
N ASN A 76 6.25 -3.72 -2.96
CA ASN A 76 6.35 -3.32 -4.37
C ASN A 76 5.89 -4.43 -5.33
N GLY A 77 5.73 -5.65 -4.83
CA GLY A 77 5.30 -6.78 -5.66
C GLY A 77 3.88 -6.58 -6.19
N LEU A 78 3.70 -6.93 -7.47
CA LEU A 78 2.43 -6.80 -8.16
C LEU A 78 1.59 -8.06 -7.98
N VAL A 79 0.40 -7.91 -7.42
CA VAL A 79 -0.60 -8.98 -7.30
C VAL A 79 -1.86 -8.51 -8.04
N GLY A 80 -2.33 -9.29 -9.02
CA GLY A 80 -3.41 -8.85 -9.90
C GLY A 80 -3.10 -7.57 -10.69
N GLY A 81 -1.81 -7.24 -10.88
CA GLY A 81 -1.37 -6.01 -11.56
C GLY A 81 -1.33 -4.78 -10.67
N GLN A 82 -1.59 -4.89 -9.38
CA GLN A 82 -1.56 -3.77 -8.42
C GLN A 82 -0.48 -4.02 -7.37
N MET A 83 0.22 -2.97 -6.93
CA MET A 83 1.06 -3.02 -5.73
C MET A 83 0.23 -2.74 -4.48
N ALA A 84 0.79 -3.02 -3.30
CA ALA A 84 0.14 -2.78 -2.01
C ALA A 84 -0.35 -1.32 -1.86
N LEU A 85 0.47 -0.35 -2.24
CA LEU A 85 0.14 1.07 -2.13
C LEU A 85 -1.04 1.47 -3.03
N ILE A 86 -1.06 1.05 -4.30
CA ILE A 86 -2.20 1.30 -5.20
C ILE A 86 -3.49 0.75 -4.60
N LYS A 87 -3.43 -0.45 -4.03
CA LYS A 87 -4.59 -1.08 -3.40
C LYS A 87 -5.09 -0.31 -2.17
N ALA A 88 -4.19 0.19 -1.33
CA ALA A 88 -4.53 1.04 -0.18
C ALA A 88 -5.11 2.39 -0.61
N VAL A 89 -4.61 2.99 -1.68
CA VAL A 89 -5.20 4.21 -2.28
C VAL A 89 -6.60 3.92 -2.79
N LEU A 90 -6.81 2.81 -3.50
CA LEU A 90 -8.12 2.45 -4.04
C LEU A 90 -9.21 2.23 -2.99
N ALA A 91 -8.81 1.82 -1.80
CA ALA A 91 -9.70 1.53 -0.69
C ALA A 91 -10.48 2.74 -0.16
N ASN A 92 -10.03 3.97 -0.42
CA ASN A 92 -10.61 5.26 -0.01
C ASN A 92 -10.76 5.47 1.50
N THR A 93 -10.72 4.42 2.31
CA THR A 93 -10.93 4.44 3.77
C THR A 93 -9.66 4.35 4.60
N SER A 94 -8.49 4.06 3.99
CA SER A 94 -7.28 3.76 4.76
C SER A 94 -6.08 4.63 4.39
N ARG A 95 -6.17 5.94 4.70
CA ARG A 95 -5.00 6.82 4.74
C ARG A 95 -3.89 6.20 5.60
N GLU A 96 -4.27 5.66 6.76
CA GLU A 96 -3.37 4.96 7.68
C GLU A 96 -2.61 3.82 7.00
N ALA A 97 -3.28 2.96 6.21
CA ALA A 97 -2.59 1.87 5.52
C ALA A 97 -1.59 2.38 4.48
N ALA A 98 -1.95 3.43 3.72
CA ALA A 98 -1.04 4.05 2.77
C ALA A 98 0.17 4.67 3.48
N GLU A 99 -0.03 5.30 4.63
CA GLU A 99 1.05 5.86 5.46
C GLU A 99 2.00 4.78 5.98
N MET A 100 1.46 3.68 6.49
CA MET A 100 2.25 2.56 6.99
C MET A 100 3.08 1.91 5.87
N ILE A 101 2.50 1.71 4.69
CA ILE A 101 3.19 1.15 3.52
C ILE A 101 4.33 2.08 3.05
N LEU A 102 4.12 3.40 3.08
CA LEU A 102 5.14 4.36 2.67
C LEU A 102 6.29 4.45 3.67
N ARG A 103 6.01 4.38 4.98
CA ARG A 103 7.06 4.27 6.01
C ARG A 103 7.91 3.01 5.87
N ASP A 104 7.34 1.94 5.33
CA ASP A 104 8.05 0.68 5.05
C ASP A 104 8.85 0.72 3.73
N GLY A 105 8.92 1.87 3.05
CA GLY A 105 9.77 2.08 1.88
C GLY A 105 9.14 1.64 0.56
N ALA A 106 7.81 1.75 0.44
CA ALA A 106 7.14 1.53 -0.84
C ALA A 106 7.64 2.50 -1.92
N ASP A 107 7.92 1.96 -3.10
CA ASP A 107 8.42 2.71 -4.24
C ASP A 107 7.24 3.32 -5.01
N LEU A 108 7.19 4.66 -5.01
CA LEU A 108 6.14 5.45 -5.65
C LEU A 108 6.17 5.37 -7.18
N GLU A 109 7.31 4.97 -7.77
CA GLU A 109 7.50 4.86 -9.21
C GLU A 109 7.09 3.48 -9.76
N VAL A 110 6.68 2.56 -8.88
CA VAL A 110 6.17 1.26 -9.31
C VAL A 110 4.87 1.46 -10.09
N ARG A 111 4.85 0.84 -11.27
CA ARG A 111 3.77 0.97 -12.24
C ARG A 111 2.86 -0.24 -12.15
N ALA A 112 1.55 0.03 -12.15
CA ALA A 112 0.53 -1.00 -12.28
C ALA A 112 0.78 -1.85 -13.53
N GLY A 113 0.65 -3.15 -13.37
CA GLY A 113 0.67 -4.10 -14.46
C GLY A 113 -0.61 -4.05 -15.28
N ASN A 114 -0.77 -5.02 -16.19
CA ASN A 114 -2.05 -5.23 -16.84
C ASN A 114 -3.03 -5.75 -15.80
N VAL A 115 -3.90 -4.87 -15.30
CA VAL A 115 -4.99 -5.24 -14.40
C VAL A 115 -5.99 -6.03 -15.22
N SER A 116 -5.95 -7.36 -15.13
CA SER A 116 -7.05 -8.17 -15.63
C SER A 116 -8.28 -7.72 -14.86
N SER A 117 -9.26 -7.17 -15.56
CA SER A 117 -10.45 -6.46 -15.07
C SER A 117 -11.43 -7.32 -14.26
N SER A 118 -10.94 -8.24 -13.43
CA SER A 118 -11.71 -9.17 -12.60
C SER A 118 -11.88 -8.71 -11.15
N ILE A 119 -11.34 -7.55 -10.76
CA ILE A 119 -11.66 -6.97 -9.44
C ILE A 119 -13.05 -6.32 -9.52
N LYS A 120 -14.08 -7.14 -9.32
CA LYS A 120 -15.42 -6.66 -8.98
C LYS A 120 -15.35 -6.06 -7.57
N GLY A 121 -15.45 -4.74 -7.44
CA GLY A 121 -15.81 -4.14 -6.15
C GLY A 121 -15.16 -2.81 -5.75
N GLY A 122 -14.33 -2.16 -6.56
CA GLY A 122 -13.79 -0.83 -6.23
C GLY A 122 -14.05 0.18 -7.33
N GLU A 123 -14.65 1.32 -6.99
CA GLU A 123 -14.93 2.47 -7.89
C GLU A 123 -13.67 3.22 -8.35
N GLY A 124 -12.54 2.53 -8.54
CA GLY A 124 -11.30 3.12 -9.03
C GLY A 124 -10.81 2.47 -10.30
N ARG A 125 -10.65 3.26 -11.36
CA ARG A 125 -10.07 2.82 -12.63
C ARG A 125 -8.54 2.87 -12.54
N VAL A 126 -7.91 1.70 -12.33
CA VAL A 126 -6.46 1.55 -12.53
C VAL A 126 -6.20 1.23 -14.00
N VAL A 127 -5.47 2.12 -14.67
CA VAL A 127 -4.96 1.89 -16.01
C VAL A 127 -3.59 1.23 -15.91
N ALA A 128 -3.27 0.35 -16.86
CA ALA A 128 -1.93 -0.19 -16.96
C ALA A 128 -0.89 0.95 -17.02
N ARG A 129 0.18 0.82 -16.24
CA ARG A 129 1.25 1.78 -16.03
C ARG A 129 0.95 2.97 -15.11
N ASP A 130 -0.24 3.01 -14.51
CA ASP A 130 -0.56 3.97 -13.46
C ASP A 130 0.33 3.75 -12.24
N MET A 131 0.69 4.84 -11.58
CA MET A 131 1.41 4.84 -10.30
C MET A 131 0.41 5.20 -9.21
N ALA A 132 0.77 4.96 -7.95
CA ALA A 132 -0.09 5.28 -6.80
C ALA A 132 -0.61 6.73 -6.85
N LEU A 133 0.25 7.68 -7.24
CA LEU A 133 -0.14 9.09 -7.40
C LEU A 133 -1.19 9.30 -8.49
N MET A 134 -1.02 8.68 -9.67
CA MET A 134 -2.00 8.79 -10.76
C MET A 134 -3.36 8.23 -10.36
N VAL A 135 -3.37 7.09 -9.64
CA VAL A 135 -4.59 6.47 -9.13
C VAL A 135 -5.26 7.37 -8.08
N ALA A 136 -4.48 7.98 -7.18
CA ALA A 136 -5.01 8.91 -6.19
C ALA A 136 -5.65 10.15 -6.85
N CYS A 137 -5.03 10.68 -7.90
CA CYS A 137 -5.58 11.77 -8.71
C CYS A 137 -6.89 11.35 -9.40
N HIS A 138 -6.95 10.15 -9.98
CA HIS A 138 -8.19 9.66 -10.61
C HIS A 138 -9.36 9.52 -9.62
N GLN A 139 -9.07 9.27 -8.34
CA GLN A 139 -10.11 9.14 -7.31
C GLN A 139 -10.48 10.45 -6.62
N LEU A 140 -9.89 11.58 -7.04
CA LEU A 140 -10.07 12.88 -6.36
C LEU A 140 -9.81 12.80 -4.85
N GLN A 141 -8.93 11.88 -4.41
CA GLN A 141 -8.54 11.75 -3.01
C GLN A 141 -7.55 12.85 -2.64
N LEU A 142 -8.00 14.09 -2.76
CA LEU A 142 -7.22 15.27 -2.41
C LEU A 142 -6.74 15.15 -0.97
N GLY A 143 -7.52 14.64 0.00
CA GLY A 143 -7.02 14.45 1.37
C GLY A 143 -5.83 13.48 1.55
N LEU A 144 -5.55 12.60 0.57
CA LEU A 144 -4.39 11.71 0.54
C LEU A 144 -3.25 12.28 -0.34
N VAL A 145 -3.61 13.10 -1.32
CA VAL A 145 -2.73 13.84 -2.25
C VAL A 145 -2.36 15.23 -1.72
N ASP A 146 -3.04 15.72 -0.67
CA ASP A 146 -2.99 17.08 -0.17
C ASP A 146 -1.62 17.32 0.46
N SER A 147 -0.75 17.83 -0.41
CA SER A 147 0.33 18.78 -0.18
C SER A 147 1.59 18.34 0.55
N GLU A 148 1.64 17.22 1.27
CA GLU A 148 2.90 16.80 1.92
C GLU A 148 3.22 15.31 1.77
N PHE A 149 2.27 14.39 1.84
CA PHE A 149 2.65 12.99 2.03
C PHE A 149 3.14 12.29 0.76
N LEU A 150 2.30 12.17 -0.29
CA LEU A 150 2.75 11.59 -1.57
C LEU A 150 3.68 12.51 -2.36
N VAL A 151 3.51 13.84 -2.21
CA VAL A 151 4.32 14.84 -2.91
C VAL A 151 5.69 15.02 -2.27
N ALA A 152 5.81 15.05 -0.93
CA ALA A 152 7.14 15.15 -0.29
C ALA A 152 7.89 13.82 -0.32
N VAL A 153 7.20 12.67 -0.23
CA VAL A 153 7.86 11.36 -0.37
C VAL A 153 8.23 11.08 -1.83
N GLY A 154 7.46 11.61 -2.80
CA GLY A 154 7.72 11.52 -4.24
C GLY A 154 8.66 12.58 -4.81
N ALA A 155 9.17 13.50 -3.99
CA ALA A 155 10.20 14.45 -4.37
C ALA A 155 11.57 13.91 -3.91
N PRO A 156 12.25 13.04 -4.68
CA PRO A 156 13.67 12.87 -4.44
C PRO A 156 14.33 14.22 -4.72
N GLU A 157 15.29 14.61 -3.88
CA GLU A 157 16.32 15.58 -4.28
C GLU A 157 16.80 15.22 -5.69
N LEU A 158 16.37 16.03 -6.66
CA LEU A 158 16.72 15.91 -8.06
C LEU A 158 18.13 16.46 -8.25
N ASP A 159 19.13 15.73 -7.75
CA ASP A 159 20.53 15.88 -8.19
C ASP A 159 21.01 14.64 -8.95
N CYS A 160 20.28 14.30 -10.01
CA CYS A 160 20.86 13.54 -11.11
C CYS A 160 20.23 14.01 -12.42
N GLY A 161 21.08 14.52 -13.31
CA GLY A 161 20.70 15.12 -14.56
C GLY A 161 19.79 14.21 -15.40
N LEU A 162 18.75 14.83 -15.97
CA LEU A 162 17.99 14.36 -17.13
C LEU A 162 17.25 13.02 -16.94
N LYS A 163 16.04 13.06 -16.34
CA LYS A 163 14.79 12.38 -16.82
C LYS A 163 13.57 12.44 -15.88
N GLY A 164 13.70 12.88 -14.61
CA GLY A 164 12.58 12.92 -13.65
C GLY A 164 11.50 14.00 -13.88
N TYR A 165 11.78 15.02 -14.68
CA TYR A 165 10.89 16.19 -14.87
C TYR A 165 9.59 15.91 -15.65
N ARG A 166 9.42 14.70 -16.23
CA ARG A 166 8.19 14.35 -16.97
C ARG A 166 7.07 13.84 -16.06
N VAL A 167 7.40 13.25 -14.91
CA VAL A 167 6.43 12.57 -14.05
C VAL A 167 5.54 13.57 -13.32
N GLY A 168 6.13 14.58 -12.69
CA GLY A 168 5.37 15.66 -12.04
C GLY A 168 4.49 16.45 -13.02
N LYS A 169 4.96 16.67 -14.26
CA LYS A 169 4.17 17.34 -15.30
C LYS A 169 3.01 16.48 -15.78
N GLN A 170 3.17 15.16 -15.86
CA GLN A 170 2.08 14.24 -16.19
C GLN A 170 1.06 14.16 -15.07
N ALA A 171 1.48 14.08 -13.80
CA ALA A 171 0.57 14.06 -12.66
C ALA A 171 -0.25 15.36 -12.57
N LEU A 172 0.39 16.52 -12.72
CA LEU A 172 -0.29 17.81 -12.75
C LEU A 172 -1.23 17.93 -13.95
N GLN A 173 -0.79 17.50 -15.14
CA GLN A 173 -1.63 17.52 -16.34
C GLN A 173 -2.83 16.58 -16.23
N ILE A 174 -2.68 15.41 -15.60
CA ILE A 174 -3.78 14.48 -15.30
C ILE A 174 -4.74 15.11 -14.28
N ALA A 175 -4.22 15.73 -13.20
CA ALA A 175 -5.03 16.44 -12.22
C ALA A 175 -5.85 17.55 -12.88
N CYS A 176 -5.22 18.40 -13.72
CA CYS A 176 -5.91 19.47 -14.44
C CYS A 176 -6.97 18.94 -15.42
N VAL A 177 -6.66 17.92 -16.22
CA VAL A 177 -7.61 17.34 -17.20
C VAL A 177 -8.78 16.65 -16.49
N THR A 178 -8.57 16.12 -15.29
CA THR A 178 -9.64 15.49 -14.50
C THR A 178 -10.56 16.56 -13.90
N THR A 179 -10.00 17.62 -13.32
CA THR A 179 -10.80 18.75 -12.80
C THR A 179 -11.59 19.50 -13.87
N GLU A 180 -11.10 19.57 -15.12
CA GLU A 180 -11.84 20.20 -16.22
C GLU A 180 -13.09 19.40 -16.64
N ARG A 181 -13.08 18.06 -16.49
CA ARG A 181 -14.23 17.21 -16.83
C ARG A 181 -15.36 17.28 -15.81
N ASP A 182 -15.05 17.54 -14.54
CA ASP A 182 -16.04 17.64 -13.48
C ASP A 182 -16.72 19.02 -13.42
N LEU A 183 -16.20 20.01 -14.14
CA LEU A 183 -16.80 21.34 -14.30
C LEU A 183 -17.77 21.43 -15.50
N ASP A 184 -17.77 20.42 -16.38
CA ASP A 184 -18.60 20.37 -17.59
C ASP A 184 -19.92 19.60 -17.38
N THR A 185 -20.31 19.25 -16.15
CA THR A 185 -21.67 18.81 -15.87
C THR A 185 -22.62 20.00 -15.97
N PRO A 186 -23.53 20.05 -16.97
CA PRO A 186 -24.49 21.14 -17.06
C PRO A 186 -25.49 21.02 -15.90
N GLU A 187 -25.30 21.83 -14.87
CA GLU A 187 -26.34 22.19 -13.91
C GLU A 187 -27.35 23.12 -14.62
N ASP A 188 -28.21 22.56 -15.48
CA ASP A 188 -29.34 23.32 -16.04
C ASP A 188 -30.51 22.37 -16.27
N GLN A 189 -31.30 22.14 -15.22
CA GLN A 189 -32.72 21.87 -15.33
C GLN A 189 -33.45 22.61 -14.20
N ASP A 190 -33.62 23.92 -14.40
CA ASP A 190 -34.74 24.63 -13.80
C ASP A 190 -36.04 23.99 -14.31
N PRO A 191 -36.95 23.52 -13.44
CA PRO A 191 -38.29 23.17 -13.87
C PRO A 191 -39.09 24.46 -14.08
N GLU A 192 -39.29 24.84 -15.34
CA GLU A 192 -40.42 25.68 -15.71
C GLU A 192 -41.72 24.86 -15.67
N ASP A 193 -42.74 25.50 -15.07
CA ASP A 193 -44.18 25.19 -14.94
C ASP A 193 -44.66 24.28 -13.79
#